data_AF-A0A519DPP3-F1
#
_entry.id   AF-A0A519DPP3-F1
#
_cell.length_a   1.000
_cell.length_b   1.000
_cell.length_c   1.000
_cell.angle_alpha   90.00
_cell.angle_beta   90.00
_cell.angle_gamma   90.00
#
_symmetry.space_group_name_H-M   'P 1'
#
loop_
_entity.id
_entity.type
_entity.pdbx_description
1 polymer ?
#
loop_
_entity_poly.entity_id
_entity_poly.type
_entity_poly.pdbx_seq_one_letter_code
_entity_poly.pdbx_strand_id
1 'polypeptide(L)'
;MEERLQVKCNYDEGVMHIQGVSKSVNQGREYGFATKVRTTTEVSMWLREQPAVNLSAASNTLAYTPFQIIRYTNKVPQIFIPGTPGNHPSGAVLNMHPLSVGVKNLLLFAEKAGFIEDSDEEPYTTDGVKV
;
A
#
# COMPACT_ATOMS: atom_id res chain seq x y z
N MET A 1 -9.63 -16.78 5.15
CA MET A 1 -8.60 -15.80 4.78
C MET A 1 -9.26 -14.44 4.65
N GLU A 2 -8.78 -13.44 5.38
CA GLU A 2 -9.31 -12.07 5.36
C GLU A 2 -8.77 -11.31 4.13
N GLU A 3 -9.66 -10.62 3.43
CA GLU A 3 -9.33 -9.83 2.24
C GLU A 3 -8.73 -8.50 2.64
N ARG A 4 -7.60 -8.12 2.04
CA ARG A 4 -6.84 -6.93 2.45
C ARG A 4 -5.75 -6.57 1.47
N LEU A 5 -5.32 -5.32 1.55
CA LEU A 5 -4.03 -4.85 1.01
C LEU A 5 -3.02 -4.78 2.16
N GLN A 6 -1.79 -5.22 1.91
CA GLN A 6 -0.75 -5.24 2.92
C GLN A 6 0.65 -5.03 2.33
N VAL A 7 1.50 -4.33 3.08
CA VAL A 7 2.88 -3.99 2.69
C VAL A 7 3.85 -4.60 3.70
N LYS A 8 4.98 -5.13 3.19
CA LYS A 8 5.97 -5.79 4.04
C LYS A 8 6.77 -4.75 4.83
N CYS A 9 6.84 -4.90 6.15
CA CYS A 9 7.55 -3.97 7.04
C CYS A 9 9.07 -4.02 6.81
N ASN A 10 9.65 -5.22 6.67
CA ASN A 10 11.08 -5.39 6.41
C ASN A 10 11.34 -5.86 4.97
N TYR A 11 11.74 -4.92 4.11
CA TYR A 11 12.11 -5.17 2.72
C TYR A 11 13.28 -4.30 2.23
N ASP A 12 13.71 -4.55 0.99
CA ASP A 12 14.81 -3.84 0.31
C ASP A 12 14.62 -2.32 0.38
N GLU A 13 15.72 -1.59 0.55
CA GLU A 13 15.71 -0.12 0.58
C GLU A 13 15.14 0.46 -0.73
N GLY A 14 14.31 1.50 -0.62
CA GLY A 14 13.70 2.17 -1.77
C GLY A 14 12.64 1.35 -2.51
N VAL A 15 12.21 0.21 -1.94
CA VAL A 15 11.20 -0.67 -2.54
C VAL A 15 10.20 -1.15 -1.50
N MET A 16 8.92 -1.02 -1.81
CA MET A 16 7.83 -1.66 -1.07
C MET A 16 7.46 -2.98 -1.73
N HIS A 17 7.34 -4.03 -0.92
CA HIS A 17 6.75 -5.30 -1.34
C HIS A 17 5.29 -5.37 -0.89
N ILE A 18 4.38 -5.43 -1.85
CA ILE A 18 2.94 -5.36 -1.63
C ILE A 18 2.30 -6.71 -1.92
N GLN A 19 1.38 -7.13 -1.07
CA GLN A 19 0.44 -8.22 -1.31
C GLN A 19 -0.99 -7.69 -1.29
N GLY A 20 -1.79 -8.16 -2.25
CA GLY A 20 -3.24 -8.07 -2.22
C GLY A 20 -3.82 -9.46 -1.99
N VAL A 21 -4.65 -9.59 -0.97
CA VAL A 21 -5.33 -10.84 -0.62
C VAL A 21 -6.80 -10.69 -0.98
N SER A 22 -7.28 -11.47 -1.93
CA SER A 22 -8.69 -11.48 -2.33
C SER A 22 -9.17 -12.92 -2.55
N LYS A 23 -10.45 -13.17 -2.25
CA LYS A 23 -11.13 -14.44 -2.49
C LYS A 23 -11.69 -14.51 -3.91
N SER A 24 -12.02 -13.36 -4.51
CA SER A 24 -12.73 -13.26 -5.79
C SER A 24 -11.83 -12.81 -6.94
N VAL A 25 -10.72 -12.13 -6.65
CA VAL A 25 -9.80 -11.59 -7.67
C VAL A 25 -8.42 -12.18 -7.50
N ASN A 26 -7.99 -12.98 -8.47
CA ASN A 26 -6.65 -13.54 -8.55
C ASN A 26 -5.89 -12.96 -9.74
N GLN A 27 -4.66 -12.49 -9.51
CA GLN A 27 -3.76 -11.92 -10.49
C GLN A 27 -2.34 -12.45 -10.28
N GLY A 28 -2.06 -13.59 -10.91
CA GLY A 28 -0.75 -14.24 -10.91
C GLY A 28 -0.40 -14.97 -9.61
N ARG A 29 -1.29 -14.99 -8.61
CA ARG A 29 -1.14 -15.72 -7.34
C ARG A 29 -2.49 -16.32 -6.93
N GLU A 30 -2.46 -17.49 -6.29
CA GLU A 30 -3.66 -18.17 -5.77
C GLU A 30 -4.40 -17.36 -4.70
N TYR A 31 -3.66 -16.53 -3.96
CA TYR A 31 -4.21 -15.68 -2.90
C TYR A 31 -4.63 -14.28 -3.38
N GLY A 32 -4.39 -13.92 -4.63
CA GLY A 32 -4.65 -12.57 -5.14
C GLY A 32 -3.49 -12.01 -5.94
N PHE A 33 -2.66 -11.18 -5.32
CA PHE A 33 -1.70 -10.33 -6.03
C PHE A 33 -0.41 -10.09 -5.23
N ALA A 34 0.71 -9.96 -5.93
CA ALA A 34 1.93 -9.44 -5.33
C ALA A 34 2.74 -8.63 -6.34
N THR A 35 3.33 -7.53 -5.88
CA THR A 35 4.19 -6.68 -6.70
C THR A 35 5.23 -5.95 -5.86
N LYS A 36 6.20 -5.36 -6.55
CA LYS A 36 7.16 -4.42 -5.97
C LYS A 36 6.87 -3.02 -6.50
N VAL A 37 6.84 -2.03 -5.61
CA VAL A 37 6.65 -0.62 -5.95
C VAL A 37 7.85 0.16 -5.45
N ARG A 38 8.42 1.02 -6.30
CA ARG A 38 9.51 1.92 -5.89
C ARG A 38 8.98 2.97 -4.91
N THR A 39 9.80 3.30 -3.93
CA THR A 39 9.51 4.33 -2.92
C THR A 39 10.80 5.08 -2.57
N THR A 40 10.73 6.04 -1.66
CA THR A 40 11.91 6.71 -1.10
C THR A 40 12.59 5.84 -0.04
N THR A 41 13.90 6.04 0.17
CA THR A 41 14.62 5.40 1.28
C THR A 41 13.92 5.67 2.61
N GLU A 42 13.51 6.92 2.85
CA GLU A 42 12.81 7.34 4.06
C GLU A 42 11.56 6.49 4.36
N VAL A 43 10.65 6.33 3.41
CA VAL A 43 9.45 5.50 3.62
C VAL A 43 9.83 4.03 3.83
N SER A 44 10.79 3.51 3.05
CA SER A 44 11.20 2.12 3.20
C SER A 44 11.87 1.85 4.56
N MET A 45 12.55 2.83 5.14
CA MET A 45 13.15 2.75 6.47
C MET A 45 12.09 2.91 7.56
N TRP A 46 11.18 3.89 7.45
CA TRP A 46 10.03 4.05 8.34
C TRP A 46 9.17 2.78 8.42
N LEU A 47 8.96 2.10 7.28
CA LEU A 47 8.24 0.82 7.24
C LEU A 47 8.87 -0.28 8.10
N ARG A 48 10.21 -0.26 8.27
CA ARG A 48 10.93 -1.26 9.09
C ARG A 48 10.69 -1.08 10.58
N GLU A 49 10.32 0.13 10.97
CA GLU A 49 9.99 0.49 12.35
C GLU A 49 8.54 0.12 12.69
N GLN A 50 7.70 -0.12 11.69
CA GLN A 50 6.30 -0.48 11.90
C GLN A 50 6.15 -1.93 12.37
N PRO A 51 5.25 -2.20 13.33
CA PRO A 51 4.97 -3.56 13.77
C PRO A 51 4.28 -4.34 12.64
N ALA A 52 4.77 -5.56 12.36
CA ALA A 52 4.08 -6.49 11.50
C ALA A 52 2.89 -7.11 12.25
N VAL A 53 1.69 -6.92 11.72
CA VAL A 53 0.43 -7.45 12.29
C VAL A 53 -0.21 -8.53 11.43
N ASN A 54 0.23 -8.64 10.16
CA ASN A 54 -0.31 -9.57 9.19
C ASN A 54 0.71 -10.62 8.74
N LEU A 55 0.20 -11.84 8.53
CA LEU A 55 0.94 -12.92 7.90
C LEU A 55 1.02 -12.72 6.39
N SER A 56 2.17 -13.09 5.83
CA SER A 56 2.36 -13.33 4.40
C SER A 56 1.34 -14.36 3.90
N ALA A 57 0.57 -14.01 2.87
CA ALA A 57 -0.37 -14.96 2.25
C ALA A 57 0.35 -16.13 1.52
N ALA A 58 1.65 -15.96 1.24
CA ALA A 58 2.46 -16.96 0.53
C ALA A 58 3.20 -17.93 1.46
N SER A 59 3.51 -17.52 2.70
CA SER A 59 4.43 -18.26 3.57
C SER A 59 4.00 -18.33 5.04
N ASN A 60 2.87 -17.71 5.42
CA ASN A 60 2.41 -17.59 6.80
C ASN A 60 3.44 -16.95 7.77
N THR A 61 4.40 -16.19 7.25
CA THR A 61 5.38 -15.44 8.05
C THR A 61 4.79 -14.09 8.47
N LEU A 62 4.84 -13.75 9.76
CA LEU A 62 4.43 -12.43 10.27
C LEU A 62 5.42 -11.36 9.81
N ALA A 63 5.02 -10.54 8.82
CA ALA A 63 5.95 -9.59 8.19
C ALA A 63 5.27 -8.38 7.52
N TYR A 64 3.96 -8.25 7.61
CA TYR A 64 3.19 -7.25 6.88
C TYR A 64 2.36 -6.36 7.80
N THR A 65 2.10 -5.13 7.36
CA THR A 65 1.13 -4.21 7.94
C THR A 65 0.06 -3.88 6.89
N PRO A 66 -1.22 -3.66 7.26
CA PRO A 66 -2.23 -3.26 6.30
C PRO A 66 -1.95 -1.87 5.70
N PHE A 67 -2.53 -1.59 4.54
CA PHE A 67 -2.61 -0.25 3.98
C PHE A 67 -3.91 -0.07 3.21
N GLN A 68 -4.25 1.18 2.90
CA GLN A 68 -5.43 1.56 2.13
C GLN A 68 -5.02 2.27 0.84
N ILE A 69 -5.85 2.15 -0.19
CA ILE A 69 -5.74 2.99 -1.39
C ILE A 69 -6.90 3.98 -1.35
N ILE A 70 -6.56 5.27 -1.27
CA ILE A 70 -7.54 6.36 -1.22
C ILE A 70 -7.52 7.09 -2.55
N ARG A 71 -8.67 7.23 -3.21
CA ARG A 71 -8.86 8.00 -4.43
C ARG A 71 -9.59 9.30 -4.10
N TYR A 72 -8.86 10.40 -4.10
CA TYR A 72 -9.42 11.72 -3.84
C TYR A 72 -10.15 12.28 -5.07
N THR A 73 -11.01 13.27 -4.87
CA THR A 73 -11.82 13.91 -5.92
C THR A 73 -10.99 14.52 -7.05
N ASN A 74 -9.75 14.96 -6.76
CA ASN A 74 -8.78 15.43 -7.76
C ASN A 74 -8.05 14.29 -8.52
N LYS A 75 -8.48 13.04 -8.32
CA LYS A 75 -8.17 11.82 -9.07
C LYS A 75 -6.75 11.28 -8.97
N VAL A 76 -5.94 11.72 -8.00
CA VAL A 76 -4.66 11.07 -7.72
C VAL A 76 -4.84 10.08 -6.57
N PRO A 77 -4.77 8.77 -6.82
CA PRO A 77 -4.88 7.80 -5.74
C PRO A 77 -3.58 7.76 -4.92
N GLN A 78 -3.71 7.63 -3.61
CA GLN A 78 -2.61 7.51 -2.66
C GLN A 78 -2.67 6.17 -1.92
N ILE A 79 -1.50 5.67 -1.53
CA ILE A 79 -1.41 4.61 -0.53
C ILE A 79 -1.32 5.31 0.83
N PHE A 80 -2.20 4.95 1.76
CA PHE A 80 -2.09 5.31 3.16
C PHE A 80 -1.73 4.08 3.98
N ILE A 81 -0.61 4.15 4.70
CA ILE A 81 -0.11 3.10 5.58
C ILE A 81 -0.27 3.61 7.02
N PRO A 82 -1.23 3.09 7.80
CA PRO A 82 -1.39 3.49 9.19
C PRO A 82 -0.19 3.03 10.04
N GLY A 83 0.20 3.84 11.01
CA GLY A 83 1.35 3.54 11.85
C GLY A 83 1.75 4.70 12.76
N THR A 84 2.99 4.66 13.24
CA THR A 84 3.57 5.82 13.93
C THR A 84 3.65 7.01 12.98
N PRO A 85 3.59 8.26 13.47
CA PRO A 85 3.68 9.43 12.61
C PRO A 85 4.90 9.37 11.68
N GLY A 86 4.65 9.50 10.38
CA GLY A 86 5.65 9.64 9.32
C GLY A 86 5.46 11.00 8.65
N ASN A 87 5.16 11.01 7.35
CA ASN A 87 4.68 12.21 6.65
C ASN A 87 3.16 12.43 6.80
N HIS A 88 2.48 11.64 7.63
CA HIS A 88 1.08 11.85 8.03
C HIS A 88 0.97 11.71 9.56
N PRO A 89 0.12 12.49 10.26
CA PRO A 89 -0.02 12.39 11.72
C PRO A 89 -0.35 10.99 12.25
N SER A 90 -0.99 10.16 11.41
CA SER A 90 -1.42 8.80 11.73
C SER A 90 -0.72 7.71 10.90
N GLY A 91 0.42 8.01 10.27
CA GLY A 91 1.16 7.02 9.47
C GLY A 91 1.98 7.64 8.35
N ALA A 92 1.97 6.99 7.19
CA ALA A 92 2.62 7.50 5.99
C ALA A 92 1.69 7.46 4.77
N VAL A 93 1.82 8.47 3.91
CA VAL A 93 1.13 8.59 2.62
C VAL A 93 2.12 8.54 1.46
N LEU A 94 1.73 7.89 0.37
CA LEU A 94 2.51 7.82 -0.86
C LEU A 94 1.65 8.12 -2.07
N ASN A 95 2.08 9.08 -2.86
CA ASN A 95 1.53 9.31 -4.19
C ASN A 95 1.83 8.12 -5.10
N MET A 96 0.79 7.54 -5.69
CA MET A 96 0.97 6.48 -6.68
C MET A 96 1.23 7.09 -8.05
N HIS A 97 2.51 7.20 -8.43
CA HIS A 97 2.84 7.67 -9.78
C HIS A 97 2.47 6.58 -10.82
N PRO A 98 1.52 6.83 -11.73
CA PRO A 98 0.97 5.80 -12.61
C PRO A 98 1.92 5.35 -13.72
N LEU A 99 3.16 5.87 -13.78
CA LEU A 99 4.13 5.47 -14.81
C LEU A 99 4.87 4.17 -14.43
N SER A 100 4.86 3.79 -13.15
CA SER A 100 5.41 2.51 -12.71
C SER A 100 4.46 1.36 -13.07
N VAL A 101 4.98 0.33 -13.76
CA VAL A 101 4.22 -0.90 -14.08
C VAL A 101 3.69 -1.55 -12.80
N GLY A 102 4.46 -1.53 -11.71
CA GLY A 102 4.05 -2.06 -10.40
C GLY A 102 2.81 -1.33 -9.85
N VAL A 103 2.79 0.00 -9.98
CA VAL A 103 1.65 0.83 -9.55
C VAL A 103 0.43 0.59 -10.43
N LYS A 104 0.59 0.53 -11.77
CA LYS A 104 -0.52 0.22 -12.68
C LYS A 104 -1.17 -1.12 -12.35
N ASN A 105 -0.36 -2.14 -12.10
CA ASN A 105 -0.84 -3.48 -11.78
C ASN A 105 -1.54 -3.52 -10.41
N LEU A 106 -1.02 -2.78 -9.41
CA LEU A 106 -1.65 -2.64 -8.11
C LEU A 106 -3.03 -1.98 -8.23
N LEU A 107 -3.12 -0.85 -8.93
CA LEU A 107 -4.37 -0.14 -9.15
C LEU A 107 -5.40 -1.00 -9.89
N LEU A 108 -4.98 -1.71 -10.94
CA LEU A 108 -5.86 -2.61 -11.68
C LEU A 108 -6.41 -3.75 -10.80
N PHE A 109 -5.56 -4.34 -9.96
CA PHE A 109 -5.99 -5.35 -9.00
C PHE A 109 -6.97 -4.77 -7.98
N ALA A 110 -6.62 -3.62 -7.38
CA ALA A 110 -7.43 -2.98 -6.33
C ALA A 110 -8.80 -2.54 -6.85
N GLU A 111 -8.89 -2.01 -8.07
CA GLU A 111 -10.17 -1.64 -8.69
C GLU A 111 -11.06 -2.87 -8.89
N LYS A 112 -10.51 -3.97 -9.40
CA LYS A 112 -11.27 -5.23 -9.59
C LYS A 112 -11.71 -5.84 -8.26
N ALA A 113 -10.87 -5.74 -7.23
CA ALA A 113 -11.13 -6.30 -5.91
C ALA A 113 -12.00 -5.38 -5.02
N GLY A 114 -12.31 -4.16 -5.45
CA GLY A 114 -13.04 -3.18 -4.64
C GLY A 114 -12.25 -2.65 -3.44
N PHE A 115 -10.92 -2.56 -3.55
CA PHE A 115 -10.01 -2.08 -2.48
C PHE A 115 -9.60 -0.61 -2.63
N ILE A 116 -10.36 0.18 -3.37
CA ILE A 116 -10.14 1.62 -3.52
C ILE A 116 -11.25 2.35 -2.77
N GLU A 117 -10.86 3.20 -1.84
CA GLU A 117 -11.76 4.03 -1.04
C GLU A 117 -11.82 5.43 -1.67
N ASP A 118 -13.01 5.89 -2.05
CA ASP A 118 -13.20 7.25 -2.53
C ASP A 118 -13.28 8.23 -1.35
N SER A 119 -12.62 9.39 -1.46
CA SER A 119 -12.63 10.43 -0.43
C SER A 119 -12.88 11.82 -1.02
N ASP A 120 -13.70 12.60 -0.32
CA ASP A 120 -13.98 14.02 -0.62
C ASP A 120 -12.99 14.97 0.08
N GLU A 121 -12.04 14.43 0.85
CA GLU A 121 -11.00 15.23 1.49
C GLU A 121 -9.91 15.69 0.50
N GLU A 122 -9.10 16.63 0.97
CA GLU A 122 -7.87 17.03 0.30
C GLU A 122 -6.75 16.00 0.52
N PRO A 123 -5.97 15.64 -0.50
CA PRO A 123 -4.84 14.73 -0.32
C PRO A 123 -3.73 15.39 0.51
N TYR A 124 -2.88 14.55 1.10
CA TYR A 124 -1.65 15.01 1.72
C TYR A 124 -0.52 15.04 0.69
N THR A 125 0.34 16.06 0.71
CA THR A 125 1.61 16.01 -0.01
C THR A 125 2.50 14.92 0.58
N THR A 126 3.51 14.50 -0.19
CA THR A 126 4.56 13.61 0.34
C THR A 126 5.35 14.23 1.49
N ASP A 127 5.27 15.56 1.64
CA ASP A 127 5.93 16.33 2.71
C ASP A 127 4.99 16.56 3.91
N GLY A 128 3.78 15.98 3.89
CA GLY A 128 2.83 15.99 4.99
C GLY A 128 1.97 17.24 5.15
N VAL A 129 1.80 18.01 4.08
CA VAL A 129 0.92 19.19 4.03
C VAL A 129 -0.40 18.82 3.36
N LYS A 130 -1.56 19.18 3.90
CA LYS A 130 -2.84 19.05 3.19
C LYS A 130 -2.89 20.02 2.00
N VAL A 131 -3.36 19.57 0.84
CA VAL A 131 -3.39 20.33 -0.42
C VAL A 131 -4.71 21.03 -0.66
#